data_AF-A0A0M4FEV4-F1
#
_entry.id   AF-A0A0M4FEV4-F1
#
_cell.length_a   1.000
_cell.length_b   1.000
_cell.length_c   1.000
_cell.angle_alpha   90.00
_cell.angle_beta   90.00
_cell.angle_gamma   90.00
#
_symmetry.space_group_name_H-M   'P 1'
#
loop_
_entity.id
_entity.type
_entity.pdbx_description
1 polymer ?
#
loop_
_entity_poly.entity_id
_entity_poly.type
_entity_poly.pdbx_seq_one_letter_code
_entity_poly.pdbx_strand_id
1 'polypeptide(L)' 'MSDIERKVFRIIFNKTLSHDPVTLKLLKIKTGRTEKELRQIVKNLIVQNRIIWDKEKNKWFVYMEDKFIISKV' A
#
# COMPACT_ATOMS: atom_id res chain seq x y z
N MET A 1 3.25 4.08 12.40
CA MET A 1 3.76 4.09 11.02
C MET A 1 5.03 4.91 10.96
N SER A 2 6.16 4.31 10.55
CA SER A 2 7.43 5.02 10.31
C SER A 2 7.39 5.85 9.02
N ASP A 3 8.36 6.73 8.80
CA ASP A 3 8.40 7.57 7.59
C ASP A 3 8.52 6.76 6.30
N ILE A 4 9.23 5.63 6.34
CA ILE A 4 9.31 4.73 5.20
C ILE A 4 7.99 4.01 4.95
N GLU A 5 7.29 3.58 6.01
CA GLU A 5 5.96 2.99 5.93
C GLU A 5 4.95 4.02 5.39
N ARG A 6 4.99 5.29 5.83
CA ARG A 6 4.17 6.39 5.31
C ARG A 6 4.40 6.63 3.83
N LYS A 7 5.66 6.61 3.38
CA LYS A 7 6.01 6.77 1.97
C LYS A 7 5.44 5.63 1.13
N VAL A 8 5.59 4.38 1.58
CA VAL A 8 5.04 3.21 0.88
C VAL A 8 3.51 3.24 0.86
N PHE A 9 2.88 3.52 2.00
CA PHE A 9 1.44 3.69 2.12
C PHE A 9 0.91 4.74 1.13
N ARG A 10 1.55 5.91 1.06
CA ARG A 10 1.14 6.99 0.13
C ARG A 10 1.24 6.58 -1.34
N ILE A 11 2.26 5.79 -1.72
CA ILE A 11 2.38 5.28 -3.09
C ILE A 11 1.25 4.31 -3.40
N ILE A 12 0.96 3.37 -2.50
CA ILE A 12 -0.13 2.40 -2.64
C ILE A 12 -1.47 3.14 -2.75
N PHE A 13 -1.73 4.06 -1.82
CA PHE A 13 -2.92 4.90 -1.78
C PHE A 13 -3.16 5.67 -3.08
N ASN A 14 -2.14 6.40 -3.56
CA ASN A 14 -2.26 7.17 -4.80
C ASN A 14 -2.53 6.26 -6.01
N LYS A 15 -1.92 5.07 -6.04
CA LYS A 15 -2.14 4.11 -7.14
C LYS A 15 -3.53 3.50 -7.09
N THR A 16 -4.03 3.17 -5.89
CA THR A 16 -5.41 2.75 -5.68
C THR A 16 -6.41 3.81 -6.16
N LEU A 17 -6.18 5.10 -5.84
CA LEU A 17 -7.02 6.20 -6.31
C LEU A 17 -7.02 6.36 -7.84
N SER A 18 -5.87 6.14 -8.48
CA SER A 18 -5.76 6.18 -9.95
C SER A 18 -6.22 4.88 -10.63
N HIS A 19 -6.71 3.88 -9.87
CA HIS A 19 -7.01 2.52 -10.35
C HIS A 19 -5.84 1.80 -11.05
N ASP A 20 -4.62 2.26 -10.80
CA ASP A 20 -3.39 1.69 -11.36
C ASP A 20 -2.88 0.54 -10.48
N PRO A 21 -2.27 -0.50 -11.07
CA PRO A 21 -1.66 -1.57 -10.29
C PRO A 21 -0.44 -1.08 -9.50
N VAL A 22 -0.35 -1.49 -8.24
CA VAL A 22 0.86 -1.34 -7.43
C VAL A 22 1.80 -2.51 -7.71
N THR A 23 2.99 -2.22 -8.23
CA THR A 23 4.01 -3.25 -8.48
C THR A 23 5.23 -3.09 -7.56
N LEU A 24 5.90 -4.19 -7.23
CA LEU A 24 7.16 -4.15 -6.46
C LEU A 24 8.24 -3.32 -7.19
N LYS A 25 8.29 -3.38 -8.53
CA LYS A 25 9.24 -2.57 -9.33
C LYS A 25 9.04 -1.07 -9.11
N LEU A 26 7.78 -0.62 -9.14
CA LEU A 26 7.43 0.78 -8.85
C LEU A 26 7.88 1.19 -7.44
N LEU A 27 7.59 0.35 -6.45
CA LEU A 27 7.96 0.61 -5.06
C LEU A 27 9.49 0.69 -4.91
N LYS A 28 10.25 -0.21 -5.53
CA LYS A 28 11.72 -0.17 -5.55
C LYS A 28 12.23 1.16 -6.12
N ILE A 29 11.75 1.57 -7.30
CA ILE A 29 12.17 2.81 -7.95
C ILE A 29 11.85 4.04 -7.08
N LYS A 30 10.65 4.11 -6.48
CA LYS A 30 10.22 5.28 -5.71
C LYS A 30 10.80 5.36 -4.30
N THR A 31 11.24 4.25 -3.74
CA THR A 31 11.73 4.18 -2.34
C THR A 31 13.22 3.93 -2.21
N GLY A 32 13.88 3.42 -3.26
CA GLY A 32 15.28 2.98 -3.22
C GLY A 32 15.50 1.75 -2.34
N ARG A 33 14.44 1.03 -1.96
CA ARG A 33 14.51 -0.11 -1.03
C ARG A 33 14.60 -1.43 -1.76
N THR A 34 15.24 -2.39 -1.09
CA THR A 34 15.30 -3.78 -1.55
C THR A 34 13.92 -4.42 -1.51
N GLU A 35 13.76 -5.53 -2.23
CA GLU A 35 12.51 -6.28 -2.19
C GLU A 35 12.16 -6.81 -0.80
N LYS A 36 13.19 -7.28 -0.07
CA LYS A 36 13.03 -7.81 1.28
C LYS A 36 12.49 -6.76 2.24
N GLU A 37 13.06 -5.56 2.22
CA GLU A 37 12.58 -4.42 3.03
C GLU A 37 11.14 -4.06 2.65
N LEU A 38 10.83 -3.97 1.35
CA LEU A 38 9.49 -3.61 0.89
C LEU A 38 8.43 -4.63 1.30
N ARG A 39 8.73 -5.93 1.21
CA ARG A 39 7.82 -7.00 1.69
C ARG A 39 7.56 -6.88 3.18
N GLN A 40 8.59 -6.58 3.98
CA GLN A 40 8.43 -6.37 5.41
C GLN A 40 7.57 -5.13 5.71
N ILE A 41 7.80 -4.02 5.01
CA ILE A 41 7.01 -2.79 5.15
C ILE A 41 5.54 -3.04 4.79
N VAL A 42 5.28 -3.72 3.66
CA VAL A 42 3.90 -4.08 3.25
C VAL A 42 3.25 -4.98 4.30
N LYS A 43 3.97 -5.97 4.84
CA LYS A 43 3.49 -6.83 5.93
C LYS A 43 3.11 -6.01 7.17
N ASN A 44 3.94 -5.04 7.56
CA ASN A 44 3.66 -4.16 8.69
C ASN A 44 2.39 -3.33 8.46
N LEU A 45 2.19 -2.78 7.25
CA LEU A 45 0.99 -2.02 6.89
C LEU A 45 -0.28 -2.88 6.93
N ILE A 46 -0.19 -4.16 6.56
CA ILE A 46 -1.30 -5.12 6.68
C ILE A 46 -1.60 -5.39 8.15
N VAL A 47 -0.59 -5.68 8.98
CA VAL A 47 -0.74 -5.91 10.42
C VAL A 47 -1.35 -4.70 11.14
N GLN A 48 -1.03 -3.49 10.67
CA GLN A 48 -1.59 -2.23 11.18
C GLN A 48 -3.00 -1.92 10.63
N ASN A 49 -3.61 -2.82 9.86
CA ASN A 49 -4.90 -2.63 9.18
C ASN A 49 -4.96 -1.35 8.33
N ARG A 50 -3.82 -0.93 7.76
CA ARG A 50 -3.72 0.25 6.89
C ARG A 50 -4.00 -0.10 5.44
N ILE A 51 -3.63 -1.31 5.03
CA ILE A 51 -3.92 -1.84 3.69
C ILE A 51 -4.36 -3.30 3.80
N ILE A 52 -5.22 -3.75 2.91
CA ILE A 52 -5.61 -5.15 2.73
C ILE A 52 -5.57 -5.48 1.25
N TRP A 53 -5.06 -6.66 0.91
CA TRP A 53 -5.11 -7.17 -0.46
C TRP A 53 -6.39 -7.99 -0.67
N ASP A 54 -7.25 -7.53 -1.57
CA ASP A 54 -8.38 -8.30 -2.06
C ASP A 54 -7.91 -9.20 -3.20
N LYS A 55 -7.89 -10.51 -2.94
CA LYS A 55 -7.49 -11.52 -3.92
C LYS A 55 -8.54 -11.74 -5.01
N GLU A 56 -9.82 -11.54 -4.72
CA GLU A 56 -10.91 -11.76 -5.66
C GLU A 56 -10.98 -10.60 -6.66
N LYS A 57 -10.82 -9.37 -6.16
CA LYS A 57 -10.83 -8.16 -6.99
C LYS A 57 -9.46 -7.77 -7.53
N ASN A 58 -8.39 -8.46 -7.09
CA ASN A 58 -7.01 -8.19 -7.46
C ASN A 58 -6.62 -6.71 -7.21
N LYS A 59 -7.05 -6.16 -6.07
CA LYS A 59 -6.92 -4.74 -5.72
C LYS A 59 -6.55 -4.54 -4.24
N TRP A 60 -5.93 -3.40 -3.93
CA TRP A 60 -5.65 -2.99 -2.56
C TRP A 60 -6.83 -2.18 -1.99
N PHE A 61 -7.36 -2.60 -0.84
CA PHE A 61 -8.14 -1.73 0.04
C PHE A 61 -7.20 -0.94 0.93
N VAL A 62 -7.46 0.36 1.05
CA VAL A 62 -6.65 1.27 1.87
C VAL A 62 -7.56 1.94 2.90
N TYR A 63 -7.13 1.91 4.16
CA TYR A 63 -7.84 2.43 5.31
C TYR A 63 -7.12 3.68 5.82
N MET A 64 -7.85 4.80 5.87
CA MET A 64 -7.35 6.02 6.52
C MET A 64 -7.47 5.89 8.05
N GLU A 65 -6.68 6.69 8.78
CA GLU A 65 -6.64 6.63 10.26
C GLU A 65 -8.02 6.83 10.91
N ASP A 66 -8.95 7.46 10.20
CA ASP A 66 -10.35 7.65 10.60
C ASP A 66 -11.33 6.74 9.85
N LYS A 67 -11.16 5.41 9.85
CA LYS A 67 -12.17 4.40 9.42
C LYS A 67 -12.85 4.58 8.04
N PHE A 68 -12.42 5.50 7.18
CA PHE A 68 -12.96 5.66 5.83
C PHE A 68 -12.31 4.66 4.89
N ILE A 69 -13.16 3.84 4.25
CA ILE A 69 -12.77 2.90 3.19
C ILE A 69 -12.79 3.65 1.87
N ILE A 70 -11.63 3.79 1.21
CA ILE A 70 -11.61 4.15 -0.22
C ILE A 70 -11.82 2.89 -1.03
N SER A 71 -13.08 2.48 -1.11
CA SER A 71 -13.59 1.47 -2.05
C SER A 71 -15.08 1.72 -2.21
N LYS A 72 -15.39 2.73 -3.01
CA LYS A 72 -16.61 2.92 -3.79
C LYS A 72 -16.12 3.79 -4.93
N VAL A 73 -16.01 3.32 -6.17
CA VAL A 73 -17.04 2.69 -7.00
C VAL A 73 -16.41 1.61 -7.90
#